data_AF-A0A3L8PV69-F1
#
_entry.id   AF-A0A3L8PV69-F1
#
_cell.length_a   1.000
_cell.length_b   1.000
_cell.length_c   1.000
_cell.angle_alpha   90.00
_cell.angle_beta   90.00
_cell.angle_gamma   90.00
#
_symmetry.space_group_name_H-M   'P 1'
#
loop_
_entity.id
_entity.type
_entity.pdbx_description
1 polymer ?
#
loop_
_entity_poly.entity_id
_entity_poly.type
_entity_poly.pdbx_seq_one_letter_code
_entity_poly.pdbx_strand_id
1 'polypeptide(L)'
;MAQLQGVDGMDKWDTDYQLGQSGDSVLSGGIGVLYTFMNLLSELANGKYLQMQEKAKVSRDAQDKANEVNEQIADVAKQGDKGTDALPSDVIKYMKDNDIQVDGKSIDAYLGNDETKKLDKGQLEAVKDALENVSNRASDFVSQSQLQLQKVMQTYNVTVSLINSMQTLLEEMNKSIAQNIR
;
A
#
# COMPACT_ATOMS: atom_id res chain seq x y z
N MET A 1 55.20 -28.44 -50.78
CA MET A 1 55.21 -29.18 -49.50
C MET A 1 55.39 -28.17 -48.37
N ALA A 2 54.34 -27.42 -48.02
CA ALA A 2 54.32 -26.60 -46.81
C ALA A 2 53.50 -27.37 -45.78
N GLN A 3 54.17 -27.81 -44.71
CA GLN A 3 53.60 -28.61 -43.65
C GLN A 3 52.52 -27.81 -42.90
N LEU A 4 51.35 -28.43 -42.76
CA LEU A 4 50.39 -28.12 -41.69
C LEU A 4 51.08 -28.37 -40.35
N GLN A 5 51.20 -27.34 -39.51
CA GLN A 5 51.52 -27.49 -38.10
C GLN A 5 50.59 -26.62 -37.25
N GLY A 6 49.71 -27.31 -36.51
CA GLY A 6 49.26 -27.00 -35.15
C GLY A 6 48.66 -25.62 -34.92
N VAL A 7 47.33 -25.51 -35.06
CA VAL A 7 46.55 -24.62 -34.21
C VAL A 7 46.45 -25.30 -32.85
N ASP A 8 47.41 -25.07 -31.97
CA ASP A 8 47.37 -25.57 -30.60
C ASP A 8 47.60 -24.41 -29.63
N GLY A 9 46.72 -24.28 -28.65
CA GLY A 9 46.86 -23.33 -27.54
C GLY A 9 46.12 -22.00 -27.70
N MET A 10 44.80 -22.00 -27.81
CA MET A 10 44.05 -20.95 -27.12
C MET A 10 44.08 -21.34 -25.65
N ASP A 11 44.93 -20.66 -24.88
CA ASP A 11 45.30 -21.09 -23.55
C ASP A 11 44.04 -21.11 -22.66
N LYS A 12 43.75 -22.27 -22.09
CA LYS A 12 42.55 -22.51 -21.28
C LYS A 12 42.44 -21.47 -20.14
N TRP A 13 43.60 -21.02 -19.65
CA TRP A 13 43.75 -19.98 -18.64
C TRP A 13 43.24 -18.60 -19.06
N ASP A 14 43.43 -18.18 -20.31
CA ASP A 14 42.91 -16.89 -20.80
C ASP A 14 41.38 -16.91 -20.95
N THR A 15 40.84 -18.06 -21.35
CA THR A 15 39.39 -18.26 -21.47
C THR A 15 38.72 -18.28 -20.10
N ASP A 16 39.31 -18.99 -19.13
CA ASP A 16 38.81 -19.09 -17.76
C ASP A 16 38.95 -17.76 -17.00
N TYR A 17 40.02 -16.99 -17.25
CA TYR A 17 40.22 -15.67 -16.65
C TYR A 17 39.23 -14.62 -17.17
N GLN A 18 38.95 -14.61 -18.48
CA GLN A 18 37.91 -13.74 -19.04
C GLN A 18 36.49 -14.15 -18.60
N LEU A 19 36.22 -15.45 -18.43
CA LEU A 19 34.96 -15.93 -17.85
C LEU A 19 34.79 -15.48 -16.39
N GLY A 20 35.86 -15.53 -15.58
CA GLY A 20 35.84 -15.11 -14.18
C GLY A 20 35.56 -13.62 -14.01
N GLN A 21 36.21 -12.75 -14.80
CA GLN A 21 35.95 -11.30 -14.74
C GLN A 21 34.56 -10.91 -15.28
N SER A 22 34.09 -11.60 -16.33
CA SER A 22 32.78 -11.33 -16.92
C SER A 22 31.63 -11.86 -16.05
N GLY A 23 31.81 -13.02 -15.40
CA GLY A 23 30.85 -13.63 -14.49
C GLY A 23 30.68 -12.84 -13.19
N ASP A 24 31.78 -12.37 -12.59
CA ASP A 24 31.73 -11.56 -11.36
C ASP A 24 31.07 -10.19 -11.61
N SER A 25 31.33 -9.56 -12.76
CA SER A 25 30.69 -8.30 -13.18
C SER A 25 29.16 -8.45 -13.42
N VAL A 26 28.73 -9.52 -14.10
CA VAL A 26 27.31 -9.74 -14.40
C VAL A 26 26.52 -10.16 -13.17
N LEU A 27 27.08 -11.04 -12.33
CA LEU A 27 26.42 -11.49 -11.10
C LEU A 27 26.40 -10.39 -10.02
N SER A 28 27.50 -9.66 -9.81
CA SER A 28 27.51 -8.50 -8.91
C SER A 28 26.58 -7.38 -9.39
N GLY A 29 26.53 -7.11 -10.70
CA GLY A 29 25.58 -6.17 -11.30
C GLY A 29 24.12 -6.58 -11.09
N GLY A 30 23.80 -7.87 -11.26
CA GLY A 30 22.46 -8.40 -10.99
C GLY A 30 22.06 -8.32 -9.51
N ILE A 31 22.99 -8.59 -8.58
CA ILE A 31 22.77 -8.37 -7.14
C ILE A 31 22.48 -6.89 -6.85
N GLY A 32 23.20 -5.96 -7.47
CA GLY A 32 22.94 -4.52 -7.33
C GLY A 32 21.53 -4.09 -7.76
N VAL A 33 21.02 -4.67 -8.86
CA VAL A 33 19.63 -4.45 -9.30
C VAL A 33 18.64 -5.00 -8.27
N LEU A 34 18.88 -6.20 -7.73
CA LEU A 34 18.00 -6.80 -6.72
C LEU A 34 17.96 -5.98 -5.43
N TYR A 35 19.09 -5.41 -4.98
CA TYR A 35 19.11 -4.47 -3.86
C TYR A 35 18.32 -3.20 -4.15
N THR A 36 18.39 -2.69 -5.38
CA THR A 36 17.57 -1.53 -5.81
C THR A 36 16.09 -1.86 -5.76
N PHE A 37 15.68 -3.06 -6.18
CA PHE A 37 14.30 -3.53 -6.04
C PHE A 37 13.87 -3.70 -4.58
N MET A 38 14.74 -4.21 -3.69
CA MET A 38 14.42 -4.28 -2.26
C MET A 38 14.13 -2.90 -1.68
N ASN A 39 14.97 -1.89 -1.98
CA ASN A 39 14.76 -0.53 -1.51
C ASN A 39 13.42 0.03 -2.01
N LEU A 40 13.13 -0.14 -3.30
CA LEU A 40 11.85 0.29 -3.89
C LEU A 40 10.66 -0.39 -3.22
N LEU A 41 10.73 -1.72 -3.00
CA LEU A 41 9.67 -2.47 -2.34
C LEU A 41 9.47 -2.02 -0.89
N SER A 42 10.54 -1.72 -0.16
CA SER A 42 10.45 -1.14 1.19
C SER A 42 9.80 0.24 1.21
N GLU A 43 10.14 1.11 0.26
CA GLU A 43 9.49 2.42 0.12
C GLU A 43 8.01 2.30 -0.21
N LEU A 44 7.65 1.42 -1.16
CA LEU A 44 6.26 1.12 -1.52
C LEU A 44 5.48 0.57 -0.33
N ALA A 45 6.08 -0.34 0.44
CA ALA A 45 5.47 -0.89 1.65
C ALA A 45 5.21 0.19 2.69
N ASN A 46 6.20 1.05 2.98
CA ASN A 46 6.04 2.11 3.95
C ASN A 46 4.96 3.12 3.52
N GLY A 47 4.99 3.56 2.27
CA GLY A 47 3.97 4.48 1.73
C GLY A 47 2.56 3.90 1.82
N LYS A 48 2.38 2.63 1.45
CA LYS A 48 1.07 1.95 1.56
C LYS A 48 0.63 1.75 3.00
N TYR A 49 1.54 1.44 3.90
CA TYR A 49 1.24 1.29 5.32
C TYR A 49 0.75 2.61 5.94
N LEU A 50 1.38 3.74 5.62
CA LEU A 50 0.95 5.06 6.10
C LEU A 50 -0.47 5.41 5.59
N GLN A 51 -0.73 5.22 4.29
CA GLN A 51 -2.06 5.45 3.72
C GLN A 51 -3.12 4.54 4.34
N MET A 52 -2.79 3.28 4.60
CA MET A 52 -3.69 2.32 5.25
C MET A 52 -4.04 2.77 6.67
N GLN A 53 -3.07 3.25 7.46
CA GLN A 53 -3.33 3.75 8.81
C GLN A 53 -4.24 4.98 8.81
N GLU A 54 -3.99 5.93 7.91
CA GLU A 54 -4.80 7.14 7.78
C GLU A 54 -6.24 6.79 7.40
N LYS A 55 -6.45 5.93 6.40
CA LYS A 55 -7.79 5.52 5.99
C LYS A 55 -8.48 4.62 7.01
N ALA A 56 -7.75 3.82 7.78
CA ALA A 56 -8.31 3.08 8.90
C ALA A 56 -8.80 4.00 10.03
N LYS A 57 -8.16 5.16 10.22
CA LYS A 57 -8.68 6.20 11.11
C LYS A 57 -9.96 6.81 10.56
N VAL A 58 -9.96 7.24 9.29
CA VAL A 58 -11.16 7.81 8.63
C VAL A 58 -12.36 6.86 8.70
N SER A 59 -12.15 5.56 8.46
CA SER A 59 -13.22 4.56 8.53
C SER A 59 -13.82 4.49 9.94
N ARG A 60 -12.98 4.42 10.97
CA ARG A 60 -13.44 4.36 12.37
C ARG A 60 -14.15 5.66 12.78
N ASP A 61 -13.52 6.80 12.54
CA ASP A 61 -14.08 8.10 12.93
C ASP A 61 -15.42 8.35 12.22
N ALA A 62 -15.54 8.03 10.92
CA ALA A 62 -16.79 8.16 10.18
C ALA A 62 -17.88 7.21 10.70
N GLN A 63 -17.52 5.97 11.05
CA GLN A 63 -18.45 5.00 11.63
C GLN A 63 -18.97 5.47 12.99
N ASP A 64 -18.09 6.01 13.83
CA ASP A 64 -18.47 6.54 15.15
C ASP A 64 -19.46 7.71 15.00
N LYS A 65 -19.21 8.62 14.04
CA LYS A 65 -20.16 9.70 13.71
C LYS A 65 -21.47 9.19 13.13
N ALA A 66 -21.46 8.16 12.29
CA ALA A 66 -22.70 7.53 11.81
C ALA A 66 -23.51 6.93 12.96
N ASN A 67 -22.84 6.34 13.96
CA ASN A 67 -23.49 5.77 15.14
C ASN A 67 -24.12 6.85 16.03
N GLU A 68 -23.47 8.00 16.21
CA GLU A 68 -24.02 9.16 16.91
C GLU A 68 -25.30 9.67 16.22
N VAL A 69 -25.30 9.78 14.89
CA VAL A 69 -26.52 10.15 14.13
C VAL A 69 -27.60 9.07 14.26
N ASN A 70 -27.22 7.79 14.26
CA ASN A 70 -28.16 6.69 14.44
C ASN A 70 -28.86 6.71 15.82
N GLU A 71 -28.16 7.14 16.86
CA GLU A 71 -28.76 7.36 18.19
C GLU A 71 -29.82 8.47 18.14
N GLN A 72 -29.52 9.58 17.47
CA GLN A 72 -30.51 10.66 17.27
C GLN A 72 -31.72 10.22 16.46
N ILE A 73 -31.52 9.42 15.41
CA ILE A 73 -32.61 8.83 14.63
C ILE A 73 -33.54 8.02 15.54
N ALA A 74 -32.99 7.27 16.49
CA ALA A 74 -33.76 6.48 17.44
C ALA A 74 -34.55 7.38 18.41
N ASP A 75 -33.99 8.50 18.86
CA ASP A 75 -34.68 9.45 19.73
C ASP A 75 -35.77 10.24 19.00
N VAL A 76 -35.50 10.67 17.76
CA VAL A 76 -36.51 11.27 16.87
C VAL A 76 -37.66 10.30 16.60
N ALA A 77 -37.37 9.01 16.40
CA ALA A 77 -38.40 7.99 16.18
C ALA A 77 -39.34 7.82 17.40
N LYS A 78 -38.84 8.03 18.63
CA LYS A 78 -39.68 7.99 19.84
C LYS A 78 -40.63 9.18 19.96
N GLN A 79 -40.35 10.29 19.27
CA GLN A 79 -41.17 11.50 19.28
C GLN A 79 -42.36 11.45 18.29
N GLY A 80 -42.47 10.39 17.48
CA GLY A 80 -43.55 10.19 16.50
C GLY A 80 -43.31 10.92 15.17
N ASP A 81 -44.35 11.01 14.32
CA ASP A 81 -44.26 11.48 12.92
C ASP A 81 -43.72 12.91 12.72
N LYS A 82 -43.65 13.72 13.79
CA LYS A 82 -43.10 15.08 13.78
C LYS A 82 -41.83 15.22 14.60
N GLY A 83 -41.22 14.11 15.00
CA GLY A 83 -39.95 14.10 15.69
C GLY A 83 -38.90 14.81 14.84
N THR A 84 -38.17 15.73 15.46
CA THR A 84 -37.07 16.44 14.81
C THR A 84 -36.00 16.72 15.84
N ASP A 85 -34.74 16.56 15.46
CA ASP A 85 -33.61 16.88 16.33
C ASP A 85 -32.45 17.46 15.54
N ALA A 86 -31.62 18.26 16.20
CA ALA A 86 -30.45 18.88 15.58
C ALA A 86 -29.28 17.89 15.56
N LEU A 87 -28.45 17.92 14.52
CA LEU A 87 -27.25 17.09 14.47
C LEU A 87 -26.28 17.43 15.61
N PRO A 88 -25.47 16.45 16.08
CA PRO A 88 -24.40 16.73 17.03
C PRO A 88 -23.37 17.66 16.39
N SER A 89 -22.90 18.66 17.14
CA SER A 89 -21.94 19.66 16.65
C SER A 89 -20.62 19.05 16.14
N ASP A 90 -20.22 17.93 16.73
CA ASP A 90 -19.03 17.18 16.37
C ASP A 90 -19.20 16.38 15.08
N VAL A 91 -20.40 15.86 14.79
CA VAL A 91 -20.74 15.29 13.47
C VAL A 91 -20.66 16.37 12.39
N ILE A 92 -21.29 17.53 12.62
CA ILE A 92 -21.26 18.66 11.67
C ILE A 92 -19.82 19.06 11.38
N LYS A 93 -19.02 19.26 12.43
CA LYS A 93 -17.60 19.60 12.30
C LYS A 93 -16.83 18.54 11.51
N TYR A 94 -17.00 17.27 11.84
CA TYR A 94 -16.31 16.18 11.14
C TYR A 94 -16.66 16.17 9.64
N MET A 95 -17.94 16.36 9.30
CA MET A 95 -18.37 16.42 7.91
C MET A 95 -17.79 17.63 7.16
N LYS A 96 -17.66 18.79 7.82
CA LYS A 96 -16.99 19.97 7.24
C LYS A 96 -15.51 19.72 7.01
N ASP A 97 -14.81 19.25 8.04
CA ASP A 97 -13.36 19.06 8.02
C ASP A 97 -12.93 18.02 6.97
N ASN A 98 -13.82 17.08 6.61
CA ASN A 98 -13.57 16.00 5.67
C ASN A 98 -14.31 16.15 4.32
N ASP A 99 -14.93 17.30 4.05
CA ASP A 99 -15.71 17.57 2.81
C ASP A 99 -16.75 16.47 2.48
N ILE A 100 -17.44 15.97 3.51
CA ILE A 100 -18.47 14.95 3.35
C ILE A 100 -19.77 15.62 2.90
N GLN A 101 -20.26 15.19 1.74
CA GLN A 101 -21.47 15.72 1.13
C GLN A 101 -22.68 14.81 1.37
N VAL A 102 -23.82 15.44 1.65
CA VAL A 102 -25.12 14.78 1.78
C VAL A 102 -25.94 15.16 0.56
N ASP A 103 -26.40 14.18 -0.21
CA ASP A 103 -27.15 14.40 -1.47
C ASP A 103 -26.45 15.39 -2.45
N GLY A 104 -25.12 15.36 -2.49
CA GLY A 104 -24.31 16.26 -3.33
C GLY A 104 -24.21 17.70 -2.84
N LYS A 105 -24.58 17.97 -1.58
CA LYS A 105 -24.45 19.28 -0.93
C LYS A 105 -23.52 19.19 0.28
N SER A 106 -22.78 20.28 0.56
CA SER A 106 -22.05 20.38 1.83
C SER A 106 -23.01 20.37 3.01
N ILE A 107 -22.53 19.95 4.18
CA ILE A 107 -23.36 19.89 5.39
C ILE A 107 -23.97 21.27 5.74
N ASP A 108 -23.24 22.36 5.53
CA ASP A 108 -23.76 23.73 5.72
C ASP A 108 -24.93 24.04 4.80
N ALA A 109 -24.79 23.72 3.51
CA ALA A 109 -25.85 23.93 2.53
C ALA A 109 -27.07 23.03 2.81
N TYR A 110 -26.84 21.82 3.32
CA TYR A 110 -27.89 20.89 3.74
C TYR A 110 -28.67 21.44 4.94
N LEU A 111 -27.96 22.03 5.90
CA LEU A 111 -28.51 22.69 7.08
C LEU A 111 -29.08 24.09 6.80
N GLY A 112 -28.88 24.65 5.60
CA GLY A 112 -29.31 26.00 5.27
C GLY A 112 -28.51 27.09 6.00
N ASN A 113 -27.25 26.81 6.34
CA ASN A 113 -26.34 27.64 7.14
C ASN A 113 -26.83 27.88 8.58
N ASP A 114 -27.65 26.98 9.12
CA ASP A 114 -28.08 26.98 10.51
C ASP A 114 -27.74 25.64 11.17
N GLU A 115 -26.66 25.62 11.97
CA GLU A 115 -26.20 24.43 12.69
C GLU A 115 -27.21 23.93 13.74
N THR A 116 -28.16 24.77 14.14
CA THR A 116 -29.22 24.42 15.12
C THR A 116 -30.48 23.90 14.45
N LYS A 117 -30.51 23.85 13.12
CA LYS A 117 -31.65 23.35 12.35
C LYS A 117 -31.97 21.91 12.77
N LYS A 118 -33.21 21.70 13.19
CA LYS A 118 -33.72 20.36 13.48
C LYS A 118 -34.04 19.64 12.18
N LEU A 119 -33.55 18.42 12.09
CA LEU A 119 -33.74 17.53 10.97
C LEU A 119 -34.80 16.49 11.33
N ASP A 120 -35.61 16.12 10.34
CA ASP A 120 -36.50 14.98 10.45
C ASP A 120 -35.73 13.66 10.32
N LYS A 121 -36.43 12.55 10.56
CA LYS A 121 -35.86 11.21 10.50
C LYS A 121 -35.18 10.91 9.16
N GLY A 122 -35.82 11.26 8.04
CA GLY A 122 -35.29 10.97 6.70
C GLY A 122 -34.04 11.79 6.40
N GLN A 123 -34.00 13.02 6.88
CA GLN A 123 -32.82 13.88 6.75
C GLN A 123 -31.64 13.38 7.59
N LEU A 124 -31.89 12.89 8.80
CA LEU A 124 -30.86 12.26 9.62
C LEU A 124 -30.37 10.94 9.00
N GLU A 125 -31.27 10.15 8.41
CA GLU A 125 -30.90 8.93 7.65
C GLU A 125 -29.98 9.27 6.47
N ALA A 126 -30.26 10.32 5.70
CA ALA A 126 -29.39 10.75 4.61
C ALA A 126 -27.97 11.15 5.09
N VAL A 127 -27.88 11.83 6.25
CA VAL A 127 -26.59 12.20 6.86
C VAL A 127 -25.83 10.95 7.32
N LYS A 128 -26.52 10.02 7.98
CA LYS A 128 -25.95 8.73 8.39
C LYS A 128 -25.42 7.96 7.18
N ASP A 129 -26.22 7.84 6.12
CA ASP A 129 -25.84 7.12 4.90
C ASP A 129 -24.61 7.75 4.24
N ALA A 130 -24.49 9.08 4.24
CA ALA A 130 -23.28 9.75 3.74
C ALA A 130 -22.03 9.38 4.55
N LEU A 131 -22.12 9.32 5.88
CA LEU A 131 -21.02 8.91 6.77
C LEU A 131 -20.68 7.42 6.60
N GLU A 132 -21.67 6.54 6.53
CA GLU A 132 -21.47 5.10 6.30
C GLU A 132 -20.82 4.84 4.94
N ASN A 133 -21.22 5.58 3.90
CA ASN A 133 -20.57 5.51 2.59
C ASN A 133 -19.09 5.88 2.65
N VAL A 134 -18.73 6.92 3.40
CA VAL A 134 -17.32 7.30 3.61
C VAL A 134 -16.58 6.21 4.40
N SER A 135 -17.18 5.69 5.46
CA SER A 135 -16.64 4.59 6.26
C SER A 135 -16.35 3.34 5.42
N ASN A 136 -17.33 2.89 4.64
CA ASN A 136 -17.23 1.72 3.78
C ASN A 136 -16.14 1.89 2.72
N ARG A 137 -16.12 3.03 2.03
CA ARG A 137 -15.07 3.32 1.04
C ARG A 137 -13.67 3.34 1.66
N ALA A 138 -13.53 3.87 2.87
CA ALA A 138 -12.26 3.88 3.58
C ALA A 138 -11.85 2.46 4.03
N SER A 139 -12.80 1.65 4.52
CA SER A 139 -12.57 0.25 4.89
C SER A 139 -12.16 -0.62 3.69
N ASP A 140 -12.80 -0.42 2.53
CA ASP A 140 -12.44 -1.09 1.28
C ASP A 140 -11.01 -0.75 0.86
N PHE A 141 -10.63 0.53 0.98
CA PHE A 141 -9.26 0.96 0.70
C PHE A 141 -8.26 0.32 1.66
N VAL A 142 -8.57 0.21 2.95
CA VAL A 142 -7.71 -0.45 3.95
C VAL A 142 -7.50 -1.92 3.59
N SER A 143 -8.60 -2.63 3.28
CA SER A 143 -8.56 -4.04 2.88
C SER A 143 -7.73 -4.25 1.62
N GLN A 144 -7.91 -3.38 0.61
CA GLN A 144 -7.11 -3.40 -0.62
C GLN A 144 -5.63 -3.10 -0.35
N SER A 145 -5.35 -2.13 0.51
CA SER A 145 -3.98 -1.74 0.88
C SER A 145 -3.26 -2.86 1.63
N GLN A 146 -3.96 -3.57 2.52
CA GLN A 146 -3.43 -4.73 3.22
C GLN A 146 -3.03 -5.86 2.25
N LEU A 147 -3.87 -6.15 1.25
CA LEU A 147 -3.54 -7.14 0.20
C LEU A 147 -2.33 -6.70 -0.63
N GLN A 148 -2.24 -5.42 -0.98
CA GLN A 148 -1.08 -4.90 -1.70
C GLN A 148 0.20 -5.00 -0.86
N LEU A 149 0.14 -4.68 0.43
CA LEU A 149 1.26 -4.85 1.37
C LEU A 149 1.71 -6.31 1.45
N GLN A 150 0.78 -7.25 1.54
CA GLN A 150 1.11 -8.69 1.52
C GLN A 150 1.84 -9.09 0.24
N LYS A 151 1.40 -8.58 -0.93
CA LYS A 151 2.09 -8.82 -2.20
C LYS A 151 3.51 -8.25 -2.20
N VAL A 152 3.68 -7.01 -1.73
CA VAL A 152 5.00 -6.38 -1.63
C VAL A 152 5.92 -7.18 -0.71
N MET A 153 5.42 -7.66 0.44
CA MET A 153 6.19 -8.51 1.35
C MET A 153 6.57 -9.86 0.72
N GLN A 154 5.65 -10.48 -0.04
CA GLN A 154 5.97 -11.70 -0.79
C GLN A 154 7.05 -11.44 -1.83
N THR A 155 6.93 -10.36 -2.62
CA THR A 155 7.94 -9.99 -3.61
C THR A 155 9.29 -9.68 -2.96
N TYR A 156 9.29 -8.98 -1.82
CA TYR A 156 10.51 -8.69 -1.05
C TYR A 156 11.22 -9.97 -0.61
N ASN A 157 10.48 -10.94 -0.06
CA ASN A 157 11.06 -12.23 0.32
C ASN A 157 11.61 -13.01 -0.87
N VAL A 158 10.96 -12.94 -2.04
CA VAL A 158 11.49 -13.51 -3.29
C VAL A 158 12.80 -12.83 -3.70
N THR A 159 12.86 -11.50 -3.66
CA THR A 159 14.09 -10.75 -3.98
C THR A 159 15.25 -11.12 -3.04
N VAL A 160 14.99 -11.26 -1.73
CA VAL A 160 16.00 -11.74 -0.76
C VAL A 160 16.50 -13.14 -1.12
N SER A 161 15.60 -14.05 -1.47
CA SER A 161 15.98 -15.42 -1.88
C SER A 161 16.85 -15.43 -3.14
N LEU A 162 16.54 -14.57 -4.12
CA LEU A 162 17.34 -14.41 -5.34
C LEU A 162 18.73 -13.84 -5.03
N ILE A 163 18.83 -12.83 -4.16
CA ILE A 163 20.12 -12.28 -3.73
C ILE A 163 20.96 -13.37 -3.08
N ASN A 164 20.40 -14.12 -2.13
CA ASN A 164 21.12 -15.20 -1.46
C ASN A 164 21.59 -16.26 -2.46
N SER A 165 20.74 -16.64 -3.42
CA SER A 165 21.11 -17.62 -4.47
C SER A 165 22.26 -17.11 -5.33
N MET A 166 22.24 -15.84 -5.74
CA MET A 166 23.33 -15.25 -6.52
C MET A 166 24.62 -15.09 -5.71
N GLN A 167 24.53 -14.75 -4.43
CA GLN A 167 25.69 -14.71 -3.53
C GLN A 167 26.35 -16.09 -3.38
N THR A 168 25.55 -17.15 -3.24
CA THR A 168 26.07 -18.53 -3.20
C THR A 168 26.77 -18.90 -4.50
N LEU A 169 26.20 -18.56 -5.66
CA LEU A 169 26.84 -18.82 -6.95
C LEU A 169 28.17 -18.07 -7.09
N LEU A 170 28.22 -16.80 -6.67
CA LEU A 170 29.47 -16.03 -6.63
C LEU A 170 30.51 -16.70 -5.72
N GLU A 171 30.10 -17.18 -4.55
CA GLU A 171 30.99 -17.91 -3.64
C GLU A 171 31.55 -19.19 -4.27
N GLU A 172 30.70 -19.99 -4.94
CA GLU A 172 31.10 -21.20 -5.65
C GLU A 172 32.07 -20.91 -6.79
N MET A 173 31.81 -19.87 -7.58
CA MET A 173 32.73 -19.45 -8.64
C MET A 173 34.08 -19.03 -8.07
N ASN A 174 34.08 -18.21 -7.01
CA ASN A 174 35.31 -17.78 -6.34
C ASN A 174 36.10 -18.97 -5.78
N LYS A 175 35.43 -19.96 -5.18
CA LYS A 175 36.06 -21.21 -4.74
C LYS A 175 36.65 -22.00 -5.91
N SER A 176 35.93 -22.13 -7.02
CA SER A 176 36.40 -22.85 -8.22
C SER A 176 37.65 -22.19 -8.81
N ILE A 177 37.67 -20.86 -8.94
CA ILE A 177 38.86 -20.11 -9.39
C ILE A 177 40.03 -20.35 -8.43
N ALA A 178 39.80 -20.21 -7.11
CA ALA A 178 40.85 -20.42 -6.11
C ALA A 178 41.42 -21.86 -6.11
N GLN A 179 40.60 -22.86 -6.42
CA GLN A 179 41.04 -24.26 -6.56
C GLN A 179 41.84 -24.50 -7.84
N ASN A 180 41.53 -23.83 -8.95
CA ASN A 180 42.26 -23.95 -10.20
C ASN A 180 43.62 -23.23 -10.20
N ILE A 181 43.84 -22.26 -9.31
CA ILE A 181 45.12 -21.53 -9.19
C ILE A 181 46.15 -22.27 -8.30
N ARG A 182 45.75 -23.32 -7.59
CA ARG A 182 46.65 -24.19 -6.81
C ARG A 182 47.15 -25.38 -7.62
#